data_AF-A0A7V6XL07-F1
#
_entry.id   AF-A0A7V6XL07-F1
#
_cell.length_a   1.000
_cell.length_b   1.000
_cell.length_c   1.000
_cell.angle_alpha   90.00
_cell.angle_beta   90.00
_cell.angle_gamma   90.00
#
_symmetry.space_group_name_H-M   'P 1'
#
loop_
_entity.id
_entity.type
_entity.pdbx_description
1 polymer ?
#
loop_
_entity_poly.entity_id
_entity_poly.type
_entity_poly.pdbx_seq_one_letter_code
_entity_poly.pdbx_strand_id
1 'polypeptide(L)'
;MGANIINHILIVLQIVILAFFCYIAFYKIKDMQTKVIILEQTQKEFDDFIDTTREIIEEYSSFFDLLIYDLEAKMQKAEEISQSIERTKCQLSQQLEELTYTTELEKGIKNKNNNQQYRKKHSGIIEMAEKGLSIDEIAKRLNMGKREVSLFINMREKKNNNS
;
A
#
# COMPACT_ATOMS: atom_id res chain seq x y z
N MET A 1 -61.01 -25.74 -89.96
CA MET A 1 -61.01 -24.51 -89.13
C MET A 1 -60.60 -24.74 -87.68
N GLY A 2 -61.02 -25.83 -87.00
CA GLY A 2 -60.70 -26.06 -85.58
C GLY A 2 -59.20 -26.20 -85.23
N ALA A 3 -58.38 -26.81 -86.09
CA ALA A 3 -56.96 -27.02 -85.81
C ALA A 3 -56.16 -25.70 -85.66
N ASN A 4 -56.52 -24.66 -86.41
CA ASN A 4 -55.85 -23.36 -86.32
C ASN A 4 -56.20 -22.65 -85.00
N ILE A 5 -57.44 -22.81 -84.51
CA ILE A 5 -57.90 -22.21 -83.25
C ILE A 5 -57.14 -22.80 -82.06
N ILE A 6 -56.94 -24.13 -82.05
CA ILE A 6 -56.20 -24.82 -80.99
C ILE A 6 -54.74 -24.34 -80.94
N ASN A 7 -54.08 -24.19 -82.10
CA ASN A 7 -52.71 -23.69 -82.15
C ASN A 7 -52.59 -22.24 -81.64
N HIS A 8 -53.54 -21.36 -81.95
CA HIS A 8 -53.54 -20.00 -81.41
C HIS A 8 -53.69 -19.99 -79.87
N ILE A 9 -54.54 -20.85 -79.31
CA ILE A 9 -54.71 -20.97 -77.85
C ILE A 9 -53.40 -21.44 -77.19
N LEU A 10 -52.72 -22.44 -77.77
CA LEU A 10 -51.43 -22.93 -77.26
C LEU A 10 -50.35 -21.86 -77.26
N ILE A 11 -50.26 -21.05 -78.32
CA ILE A 11 -49.30 -19.95 -78.41
C ILE A 11 -49.58 -18.88 -77.34
N VAL A 12 -50.85 -18.50 -77.16
CA VAL A 12 -51.23 -17.54 -76.11
C VAL A 12 -50.87 -18.07 -74.72
N LEU A 13 -51.13 -19.35 -74.44
CA LEU A 13 -50.77 -19.97 -73.17
C LEU A 13 -49.25 -19.94 -72.93
N GLN A 14 -48.44 -20.23 -73.96
CA GLN A 14 -46.97 -20.16 -73.85
C GLN A 14 -46.48 -18.75 -73.55
N ILE A 15 -47.06 -17.72 -74.20
CA ILE A 15 -46.72 -16.32 -73.94
C ILE A 15 -47.04 -15.94 -72.49
N VAL A 16 -48.19 -16.38 -71.96
CA VAL A 16 -48.57 -16.12 -70.56
C VAL A 16 -47.60 -16.78 -69.58
N ILE A 17 -47.22 -18.03 -69.83
CA ILE A 17 -46.24 -18.74 -69.00
C ILE A 17 -44.88 -18.03 -69.04
N LEU A 18 -44.41 -17.62 -70.22
CA LEU A 18 -43.15 -16.91 -70.37
C LEU A 18 -43.18 -15.55 -69.65
N ALA A 19 -44.26 -14.78 -69.79
CA ALA A 19 -44.46 -13.53 -69.07
C ALA A 19 -44.44 -13.73 -67.54
N PHE A 20 -45.06 -14.81 -67.06
CA PHE A 20 -45.06 -15.17 -65.64
C PHE A 20 -43.64 -15.49 -65.13
N PHE A 21 -42.84 -16.25 -65.90
CA PHE A 21 -41.44 -16.51 -65.56
C PHE A 21 -40.59 -15.23 -65.57
N CYS A 22 -40.78 -14.35 -66.56
CA CYS A 22 -40.11 -13.05 -66.60
C CYS A 22 -40.47 -12.19 -65.37
N TYR A 23 -41.74 -12.20 -64.96
CA TYR A 23 -42.19 -11.50 -63.75
C TYR A 23 -41.50 -12.02 -62.48
N ILE A 24 -41.44 -13.35 -62.30
CA ILE A 24 -40.74 -13.97 -61.15
C ILE A 24 -39.24 -13.63 -61.16
N ALA A 25 -38.60 -13.71 -62.33
CA ALA A 25 -37.18 -13.41 -62.48
C ALA A 25 -36.89 -11.95 -62.10
N PHE A 26 -37.70 -11.01 -62.59
CA PHE A 26 -37.57 -9.59 -62.26
C PHE A 26 -37.75 -9.33 -60.76
N TYR A 27 -38.75 -9.98 -60.13
CA TYR A 27 -38.97 -9.84 -58.69
C TYR A 27 -37.77 -10.35 -57.87
N LYS A 28 -37.21 -11.51 -58.23
CA LYS A 28 -36.03 -12.05 -57.56
C LYS A 28 -34.78 -11.19 -57.72
N ILE A 29 -34.56 -10.61 -58.91
CA ILE A 29 -33.42 -9.72 -59.16
C ILE A 29 -33.50 -8.49 -58.25
N LYS A 30 -34.69 -7.88 -58.12
CA LYS A 30 -34.88 -6.70 -57.26
C LYS A 30 -34.67 -7.02 -55.78
N ASP A 31 -35.15 -8.17 -55.31
CA ASP A 31 -34.92 -8.64 -53.94
C ASP A 31 -33.42 -8.87 -53.66
N MET A 32 -32.70 -9.50 -54.60
CA MET A 32 -31.25 -9.70 -54.45
C MET A 32 -30.49 -8.39 -54.41
N GLN A 33 -30.81 -7.42 -55.28
CA GLN A 33 -30.15 -6.11 -55.26
C GLN A 33 -30.31 -5.41 -53.90
N THR A 34 -31.50 -5.49 -53.31
CA THR A 34 -31.76 -4.89 -51.99
C THR A 34 -30.92 -5.58 -50.91
N LYS A 35 -30.85 -6.91 -50.93
CA LYS A 35 -30.02 -7.69 -49.99
C LYS A 35 -28.54 -7.40 -50.14
N VAL A 36 -28.05 -7.24 -51.38
CA VAL A 36 -26.65 -6.90 -51.65
C VAL A 36 -26.31 -5.52 -51.07
N ILE A 37 -27.18 -4.51 -51.26
CA ILE A 37 -26.98 -3.17 -50.69
C ILE A 37 -26.93 -3.23 -49.15
N ILE A 38 -27.85 -3.98 -48.53
CA ILE A 38 -27.86 -4.14 -47.07
C ILE A 38 -26.59 -4.83 -46.59
N LEU A 39 -26.15 -5.90 -47.26
CA LEU A 39 -24.92 -6.61 -46.92
C LEU A 39 -23.68 -5.72 -47.05
N GLU A 40 -23.60 -4.92 -48.11
CA GLU A 40 -22.50 -3.98 -48.33
C GLU A 40 -22.48 -2.89 -47.25
N GLN A 41 -23.65 -2.38 -46.86
CA GLN A 41 -23.76 -1.43 -45.75
C GLN A 41 -23.35 -2.06 -44.42
N THR A 42 -23.83 -3.27 -44.11
CA THR A 42 -23.45 -3.98 -42.88
C THR A 42 -21.95 -4.28 -42.86
N GLN A 43 -21.36 -4.66 -43.99
CA GLN A 43 -19.93 -4.88 -44.10
C GLN A 43 -19.14 -3.59 -43.81
N LYS A 44 -19.57 -2.47 -44.38
CA LYS A 44 -18.96 -1.17 -44.11
C LYS A 44 -19.06 -0.77 -42.63
N GLU A 45 -20.22 -0.96 -42.01
CA GLU A 45 -20.39 -0.70 -40.57
C GLU A 45 -19.44 -1.56 -39.71
N PHE A 46 -19.19 -2.82 -40.12
CA PHE A 46 -18.19 -3.66 -39.47
C PHE A 46 -16.76 -3.17 -39.68
N ASP A 47 -16.41 -2.69 -40.87
CA ASP A 47 -15.08 -2.14 -41.15
C ASP A 47 -14.84 -0.87 -40.32
N ASP A 48 -15.82 0.04 -40.27
CA ASP A 48 -15.77 1.24 -39.43
C ASP A 48 -15.65 0.88 -37.93
N PHE A 49 -16.34 -0.17 -37.49
CA PHE A 49 -16.23 -0.69 -36.12
C PHE A 49 -14.84 -1.29 -35.82
N ILE A 50 -14.25 -2.01 -36.76
CA ILE A 50 -12.89 -2.57 -36.64
C ILE A 50 -11.87 -1.44 -36.53
N ASP A 51 -11.97 -0.41 -37.37
CA ASP A 51 -11.06 0.72 -37.32
C ASP A 51 -11.20 1.52 -36.03
N THR A 52 -12.43 1.75 -35.55
CA THR A 52 -12.68 2.33 -34.22
C THR A 52 -12.05 1.49 -33.11
N THR A 53 -12.19 0.16 -33.18
CA THR A 53 -11.60 -0.75 -32.20
C THR A 53 -10.07 -0.69 -32.23
N ARG A 54 -9.47 -0.55 -33.41
CA ARG A 54 -8.02 -0.40 -33.56
C ARG A 54 -7.53 0.89 -32.92
N GLU A 55 -8.20 2.01 -33.17
CA GLU A 55 -7.88 3.31 -32.56
C GLU A 55 -7.92 3.23 -31.03
N ILE A 56 -8.98 2.61 -30.48
CA ILE A 56 -9.11 2.39 -29.03
C ILE A 56 -7.95 1.54 -28.50
N ILE A 57 -7.55 0.47 -29.20
CA ILE A 57 -6.41 -0.37 -28.79
C ILE A 57 -5.12 0.42 -28.76
N GLU A 58 -4.88 1.28 -29.77
CA GLU A 58 -3.68 2.12 -29.83
C GLU A 58 -3.66 3.15 -28.68
N GLU A 59 -4.80 3.78 -28.37
CA GLU A 59 -4.93 4.70 -27.24
C GLU A 59 -4.67 3.99 -25.91
N TYR A 60 -5.26 2.80 -25.70
CA TYR A 60 -5.01 2.00 -24.50
C TYR A 60 -3.56 1.59 -24.38
N SER A 61 -2.92 1.17 -25.47
CA SER A 61 -1.50 0.82 -25.47
C SER A 61 -0.65 1.99 -25.02
N SER A 62 -0.87 3.18 -25.59
CA SER A 62 -0.16 4.40 -25.19
C SER A 62 -0.40 4.76 -23.72
N PHE A 63 -1.63 4.56 -23.23
CA PHE A 63 -1.96 4.79 -21.84
C PHE A 63 -1.23 3.81 -20.90
N PHE A 64 -1.16 2.53 -21.27
CA PHE A 64 -0.44 1.52 -20.49
C PHE A 64 1.06 1.81 -20.45
N ASP A 65 1.67 2.23 -21.56
CA ASP A 65 3.08 2.62 -21.59
C ASP A 65 3.37 3.78 -20.62
N LEU A 66 2.48 4.78 -20.57
CA LEU A 66 2.57 5.89 -19.61
C LEU A 66 2.43 5.42 -18.16
N LEU A 67 1.51 4.50 -17.88
CA LEU A 67 1.35 3.92 -16.54
C LEU A 67 2.56 3.12 -16.10
N ILE A 68 3.13 2.32 -17.00
CA ILE A 68 4.35 1.54 -16.74
C ILE A 68 5.50 2.50 -16.41
N TYR A 69 5.67 3.56 -17.21
CA TYR A 69 6.71 4.56 -16.98
C TYR A 69 6.56 5.27 -15.61
N ASP A 70 5.35 5.69 -15.23
CA ASP A 70 5.11 6.30 -13.89
C ASP A 70 5.35 5.29 -12.76
N LEU A 71 4.97 4.04 -12.95
CA LEU A 71 5.18 2.98 -11.97
C LEU A 71 6.68 2.71 -11.76
N GLU A 72 7.46 2.60 -12.84
CA GLU A 72 8.91 2.43 -12.79
C GLU A 72 9.58 3.61 -12.08
N ALA A 73 9.19 4.84 -12.42
CA ALA A 73 9.72 6.04 -11.77
C ALA A 73 9.40 6.07 -10.25
N LYS A 74 8.20 5.63 -9.85
CA LYS A 74 7.83 5.51 -8.43
C LYS A 74 8.56 4.38 -7.72
N MET A 75 8.78 3.25 -8.39
CA MET A 75 9.56 2.14 -7.85
C MET A 75 11.01 2.56 -7.59
N GLN A 76 11.64 3.25 -8.54
CA GLN A 76 12.99 3.77 -8.37
C GLN A 76 13.10 4.73 -7.19
N LYS A 77 12.15 5.67 -7.05
CA LYS A 77 12.10 6.57 -5.87
C LYS A 77 11.94 5.80 -4.56
N ALA A 78 11.08 4.78 -4.53
CA ALA A 78 10.91 3.96 -3.35
C ALA A 78 12.20 3.20 -2.99
N GLU A 79 12.93 2.72 -3.99
CA GLU A 79 14.24 2.09 -3.80
C GLU A 79 15.28 3.06 -3.24
N GLU A 80 15.38 4.26 -3.79
CA GLU A 80 16.27 5.32 -3.28
C GLU A 80 15.96 5.66 -1.81
N ILE A 81 14.68 5.78 -1.47
CA ILE A 81 14.23 6.00 -0.09
C ILE A 81 14.64 4.82 0.80
N SER A 82 14.41 3.58 0.36
CA SER A 82 14.80 2.38 1.10
C SER A 82 16.31 2.34 1.39
N GLN A 83 17.14 2.61 0.39
CA GLN A 83 18.59 2.70 0.56
C GLN A 83 19.00 3.82 1.54
N SER A 84 18.32 4.97 1.49
CA SER A 84 18.58 6.07 2.44
C SER A 84 18.26 5.69 3.89
N ILE A 85 17.19 4.91 4.10
CA ILE A 85 16.79 4.40 5.41
C ILE A 85 17.83 3.40 5.91
N GLU A 86 18.31 2.48 5.06
CA GLU A 86 19.34 1.50 5.42
C GLU A 86 20.65 2.20 5.86
N ARG A 87 21.07 3.23 5.12
CA ARG A 87 22.23 4.05 5.48
C ARG A 87 22.04 4.74 6.83
N THR A 88 20.87 5.33 7.05
CA THR A 88 20.53 6.02 8.31
C THR A 88 20.52 5.05 9.49
N LYS A 89 19.99 3.84 9.30
CA LYS A 89 20.00 2.77 10.30
C LYS A 89 21.42 2.35 10.67
N CYS A 90 22.32 2.22 9.69
CA CYS A 90 23.72 1.89 9.93
C CYS A 90 24.43 2.99 10.74
N GLN A 91 24.24 4.27 10.38
CA GLN A 91 24.79 5.42 11.12
C GLN A 91 24.29 5.47 12.57
N LEU A 92 22.98 5.29 12.78
CA LEU A 92 22.40 5.20 14.13
C LEU A 92 23.00 4.06 14.95
N SER A 93 23.23 2.91 14.33
CA SER A 93 23.82 1.75 15.00
C SER A 93 25.25 2.05 15.45
N GLN A 94 26.06 2.70 14.61
CA GLN A 94 27.42 3.13 14.95
C GLN A 94 27.42 4.16 16.10
N GLN A 95 26.53 5.16 16.04
CA GLN A 95 26.39 6.14 17.13
C GLN A 95 25.96 5.49 18.46
N LEU A 96 25.08 4.49 18.40
CA LEU A 96 24.66 3.75 19.59
C LEU A 96 25.82 2.97 20.21
N GLU A 97 26.70 2.40 19.39
CA GLU A 97 27.89 1.68 19.82
C GLU A 97 28.87 2.63 20.53
N GLU A 98 29.16 3.80 19.95
CA GLU A 98 30.00 4.84 20.59
C GLU A 98 29.43 5.33 21.94
N LEU A 99 28.12 5.56 22.02
CA LEU A 99 27.45 5.92 23.28
C LEU A 99 27.53 4.79 24.32
N THR A 100 27.48 3.54 23.91
CA THR A 100 27.59 2.40 24.82
C THR A 100 28.99 2.33 25.46
N TYR A 101 30.05 2.53 24.68
CA TYR A 101 31.43 2.58 25.17
C TYR A 101 31.69 3.74 26.15
N THR A 102 31.16 4.93 25.88
CA THR A 102 31.29 6.08 26.81
C THR A 102 30.53 5.86 28.12
N THR A 103 29.38 5.18 28.08
CA THR A 103 28.55 4.90 29.27
C THR A 103 29.21 3.86 30.20
N GLU A 104 29.96 2.89 29.67
CA GLU A 104 30.72 1.94 30.49
C GLU A 104 31.92 2.58 31.21
N LEU A 105 32.59 3.54 30.56
CA LEU A 105 33.67 4.34 31.16
C LEU A 105 33.16 5.27 32.28
N GLU A 106 31.99 5.89 32.11
CA GLU A 106 31.41 6.74 33.16
C GLU A 106 30.89 5.94 34.38
N LYS A 107 30.39 4.72 34.18
CA LYS A 107 29.99 3.83 35.28
C LYS A 107 31.18 3.35 36.11
N GLY A 108 32.39 3.28 35.53
CA GLY A 108 33.63 2.98 36.27
C GLY A 108 34.09 4.11 37.20
N ILE A 109 33.90 5.38 36.81
CA ILE A 109 34.42 6.54 37.54
C ILE A 109 33.43 7.04 38.61
N LYS A 110 32.11 7.01 38.36
CA LYS A 110 31.11 7.45 39.36
C LYS A 110 30.87 6.46 40.51
N ASN A 111 31.16 5.18 40.33
CA ASN A 111 30.84 4.15 41.34
C ASN A 111 31.83 4.10 42.52
N LYS A 112 33.04 4.67 42.37
CA LYS A 112 34.01 4.76 43.48
C LYS A 112 33.73 5.94 44.43
N ASN A 113 33.18 7.06 43.92
CA ASN A 113 33.00 8.27 44.72
C ASN A 113 31.64 8.34 45.43
N ASN A 114 30.56 7.84 44.80
CA ASN A 114 29.22 7.88 45.41
C ASN A 114 29.04 6.88 46.56
N ASN A 115 29.72 5.73 46.53
CA ASN A 115 29.61 4.72 47.59
C ASN A 115 30.23 5.17 48.93
N GLN A 116 31.25 6.03 48.90
CA GLN A 116 31.82 6.61 50.12
C GLN A 116 30.93 7.68 50.74
N GLN A 117 30.26 8.50 49.93
CA GLN A 117 29.39 9.57 50.44
C GLN A 117 28.08 9.03 51.03
N TYR A 118 27.48 8.01 50.42
CA TYR A 118 26.30 7.33 50.98
C TYR A 118 26.64 6.65 52.31
N ARG A 119 27.74 5.90 52.42
CA ARG A 119 28.13 5.27 53.71
C ARG A 119 28.30 6.27 54.85
N LYS A 120 28.88 7.45 54.59
CA LYS A 120 29.06 8.50 55.60
C LYS A 120 27.74 9.12 56.07
N LYS A 121 26.79 9.33 55.16
CA LYS A 121 25.46 9.90 55.53
C LYS A 121 24.64 8.90 56.34
N HIS A 122 24.67 7.62 55.98
CA HIS A 122 23.95 6.57 56.70
C HIS A 122 24.49 6.36 58.12
N SER A 123 25.81 6.38 58.32
CA SER A 123 26.40 6.28 59.67
C SER A 123 26.02 7.48 60.53
N GLY A 124 25.95 8.69 59.95
CA GLY A 124 25.56 9.90 60.66
C GLY A 124 24.10 9.88 61.15
N ILE A 125 23.17 9.33 60.37
CA ILE A 125 21.75 9.18 60.78
C ILE A 125 21.65 8.27 62.00
N ILE A 126 22.36 7.14 61.95
CA ILE A 126 22.37 6.12 62.99
C ILE A 126 22.91 6.67 64.32
N GLU A 127 24.06 7.34 64.28
CA GLU A 127 24.70 7.88 65.48
C GLU A 127 23.84 8.97 66.15
N MET A 128 23.17 9.81 65.35
CA MET A 128 22.29 10.85 65.90
C MET A 128 20.99 10.27 66.49
N ALA A 129 20.45 9.21 65.88
CA ALA A 129 19.28 8.52 66.43
C ALA A 129 19.61 7.82 67.77
N GLU A 130 20.79 7.21 67.90
CA GLU A 130 21.26 6.62 69.17
C GLU A 130 21.46 7.66 70.28
N LYS A 131 21.79 8.91 69.90
CA LYS A 131 21.87 10.05 70.84
C LYS A 131 20.48 10.60 71.22
N GLY A 132 19.40 10.00 70.76
CA GLY A 132 18.02 10.38 71.10
C GLY A 132 17.49 11.61 70.36
N LEU A 133 18.13 12.03 69.27
CA LEU A 133 17.63 13.15 68.47
C LEU A 133 16.36 12.76 67.70
N SER A 134 15.44 13.71 67.58
CA SER A 134 14.22 13.50 66.81
C SER A 134 14.49 13.43 65.30
N ILE A 135 13.66 12.69 64.56
CA ILE A 135 13.76 12.54 63.10
C ILE A 135 13.82 13.90 62.39
N ASP A 136 13.09 14.89 62.92
CA ASP A 136 13.03 16.25 62.40
C ASP A 136 14.37 17.00 62.54
N GLU A 137 15.07 16.80 63.65
CA GLU A 137 16.37 17.42 63.91
C GLU A 137 17.48 16.76 63.08
N ILE A 138 17.43 15.43 62.95
CA ILE A 138 18.36 14.68 62.11
C ILE A 138 18.21 15.08 60.64
N ALA A 139 16.96 15.17 60.16
CA ALA A 139 16.63 15.63 58.81
C ALA A 139 17.16 17.03 58.53
N LYS A 140 17.00 17.96 59.47
CA LYS A 140 17.53 19.32 59.36
C LYS A 140 19.07 19.35 59.37
N ARG A 141 19.72 18.60 60.26
CA ARG A 141 21.20 18.60 60.39
C ARG A 141 21.90 17.94 59.20
N LEU A 142 21.30 16.92 58.60
CA LEU A 142 21.88 16.20 57.46
C LEU A 142 21.35 16.69 56.11
N ASN A 143 20.46 17.69 56.11
CA ASN A 143 19.76 18.21 54.94
C ASN A 143 19.10 17.09 54.12
N MET A 144 18.29 16.27 54.80
CA MET A 144 17.63 15.08 54.24
C MET A 144 16.12 15.13 54.46
N GLY A 145 15.36 14.39 53.65
CA GLY A 145 13.92 14.29 53.84
C GLY A 145 13.56 13.49 55.09
N LYS A 146 12.54 13.94 55.85
CA LYS A 146 12.06 13.21 57.06
C LYS A 146 11.72 11.74 56.77
N ARG A 147 11.13 11.47 55.60
CA ARG A 147 10.82 10.10 55.15
C ARG A 147 12.07 9.25 54.92
N GLU A 148 13.13 9.83 54.35
CA GLU A 148 14.39 9.13 54.10
C GLU A 148 15.07 8.75 55.42
N VAL A 149 15.11 9.68 56.38
CA VAL A 149 15.65 9.43 57.72
C VAL A 149 14.88 8.32 58.44
N SER A 150 13.55 8.36 58.42
CA SER A 150 12.70 7.33 59.03
C SER A 150 12.91 5.95 58.39
N LEU A 151 13.04 5.91 57.06
CA LEU A 151 13.31 4.67 56.33
C LEU A 151 14.61 4.00 56.81
N PHE A 152 15.68 4.78 56.99
CA PHE A 152 16.97 4.24 57.43
C PHE A 152 16.96 3.73 58.86
N ILE A 153 16.27 4.42 59.78
CA ILE A 153 16.13 3.98 61.16
C ILE A 153 15.33 2.65 61.20
N ASN A 154 14.19 2.60 60.51
CA ASN A 154 13.33 1.41 60.47
C ASN A 154 14.05 0.18 59.85
N MET A 155 14.85 0.39 58.80
CA MET A 155 15.64 -0.68 58.18
C MET A 155 16.68 -1.26 59.15
N ARG A 156 17.27 -0.42 60.02
CA ARG A 156 18.23 -0.87 61.02
C ARG A 156 17.56 -1.60 62.17
N GLU A 157 16.47 -1.07 62.72
CA GLU A 157 15.71 -1.74 63.78
C GLU A 157 15.25 -3.12 63.32
N LYS A 158 14.74 -3.23 62.09
CA LYS A 158 14.37 -4.53 61.49
C LYS A 158 15.56 -5.48 61.33
N LYS A 159 16.76 -4.97 61.07
CA LYS A 159 17.98 -5.79 60.98
C LYS A 159 18.48 -6.26 62.35
N ASN A 160 18.39 -5.41 63.37
CA ASN A 160 18.77 -5.75 64.74
C ASN A 160 17.76 -6.68 65.43
N ASN A 161 16.47 -6.61 65.06
CA ASN A 161 15.43 -7.49 65.60
C ASN A 161 15.41 -8.88 64.92
N ASN A 162 16.13 -9.05 63.81
CA ASN A 162 16.24 -10.31 63.06
C ASN A 162 17.66 -10.93 63.15
N SER A 163 18.52 -10.42 64.03
CA SER A 163 19.84 -10.99 64.38
C SER A 163 19.83 -11.43 65.83
#